data_AF-A0A6A7K0T2-F1
#
_entry.id   AF-A0A6A7K0T2-F1
#
_cell.length_a   1.000
_cell.length_b   1.000
_cell.length_c   1.000
_cell.angle_alpha   90.00
_cell.angle_beta   90.00
_cell.angle_gamma   90.00
#
_symmetry.space_group_name_H-M   'P 1'
#
loop_
_entity.id
_entity.type
_entity.pdbx_description
1 polymer ?
#
loop_
_entity_poly.entity_id
_entity_poly.type
_entity_poly.pdbx_seq_one_letter_code
_entity_poly.pdbx_strand_id
1 'polypeptide(L)'
;MINLPKVEKLKPKTQPHNFFIWGATMSGKSYFASYFPNPLVLNTDGNSEQGSAPSIQIRNIRGENGALKQSAIKQLDDIITALQVDNPKRSADQQFKTIVIDVIDDICVMIEQAICLDAGVQALSDIPYGKGYALFNTALQQFVMDLKALPMNVIYISRELSITDDNTGVTTYEPSLKTKYYNIVNGNCDVVIRTKKIGDGQNASYLREVKALRTMYNPANITDHRILQLLESCSGMFKKEDLEKLQQKKESK
;
A
#
# COMPACT_ATOMS: atom_id res chain seq x y z
N MET A 1 -29.91 14.64 -16.69
CA MET A 1 -29.15 15.28 -17.78
C MET A 1 -27.72 15.46 -17.27
N ILE A 2 -26.71 14.90 -17.94
CA ILE A 2 -25.31 15.01 -17.48
C ILE A 2 -24.76 16.35 -17.95
N ASN A 3 -24.22 17.15 -17.03
CA ASN A 3 -23.50 18.37 -17.38
C ASN A 3 -22.02 18.03 -17.58
N LEU A 4 -21.52 18.24 -18.79
CA LEU A 4 -20.10 18.13 -19.08
C LEU A 4 -19.36 19.38 -18.52
N PRO A 5 -18.14 19.21 -18.00
CA PRO A 5 -17.33 20.34 -17.54
C PRO A 5 -16.91 21.25 -18.70
N LYS A 6 -16.51 22.48 -18.37
CA LYS A 6 -15.91 23.40 -19.34
C LYS A 6 -14.59 22.84 -19.88
N VAL A 7 -14.31 23.12 -21.15
CA VAL A 7 -13.06 22.73 -21.83
C VAL A 7 -11.95 23.72 -21.46
N GLU A 8 -11.43 23.63 -20.22
CA GLU A 8 -10.35 24.49 -19.74
C GLU A 8 -9.29 23.70 -18.95
N LYS A 9 -8.03 24.17 -18.99
CA LYS A 9 -6.95 23.57 -18.23
C LYS A 9 -7.09 23.92 -16.75
N LEU A 10 -7.23 22.90 -15.91
CA LEU A 10 -7.27 23.07 -14.46
C LEU A 10 -5.85 23.17 -13.86
N LYS A 11 -5.72 23.89 -12.75
CA LYS A 11 -4.49 23.96 -11.94
C LYS A 11 -4.75 23.29 -10.58
N PRO A 12 -4.75 21.94 -10.51
CA PRO A 12 -5.09 21.24 -9.29
C PRO A 12 -4.02 21.44 -8.20
N LYS A 13 -4.47 21.56 -6.94
CA LYS A 13 -3.59 21.45 -5.76
C LYS A 13 -3.48 19.98 -5.39
N THR A 14 -2.57 19.29 -6.07
CA THR A 14 -2.39 17.84 -5.91
C THR A 14 -1.79 17.49 -4.55
N GLN A 15 -2.29 16.40 -3.96
CA GLN A 15 -1.78 15.78 -2.73
C GLN A 15 -1.71 14.26 -2.96
N PRO A 16 -0.70 13.57 -2.42
CA PRO A 16 -0.61 12.12 -2.53
C PRO A 16 -1.52 11.43 -1.49
N HIS A 17 -2.22 10.37 -1.92
CA HIS A 17 -3.06 9.55 -1.05
C HIS A 17 -2.73 8.06 -1.10
N ASN A 18 -2.09 7.60 -2.17
CA ASN A 18 -1.80 6.18 -2.39
C ASN A 18 -0.29 5.94 -2.40
N PHE A 19 0.20 5.03 -1.57
CA PHE A 19 1.64 4.83 -1.35
C PHE A 19 2.01 3.36 -1.58
N PHE A 20 3.11 3.13 -2.30
CA PHE A 20 3.74 1.82 -2.39
C PHE A 20 5.06 1.84 -1.64
N ILE A 21 5.14 1.13 -0.52
CA ILE A 21 6.29 1.11 0.38
C ILE A 21 6.94 -0.26 0.35
N TRP A 22 8.22 -0.32 0.00
CA TRP A 22 8.95 -1.59 -0.09
C TRP A 22 10.33 -1.52 0.55
N GLY A 23 10.96 -2.67 0.75
CA GLY A 23 12.23 -2.78 1.44
C GLY A 23 12.41 -4.14 2.12
N ALA A 24 13.66 -4.45 2.50
CA ALA A 24 14.02 -5.69 3.16
C ALA A 24 13.27 -5.92 4.49
N THR A 25 13.31 -7.14 5.02
CA THR A 25 12.76 -7.43 6.35
C THR A 25 13.40 -6.51 7.41
N MET A 26 12.62 -6.04 8.37
CA MET A 26 13.07 -5.08 9.41
C MET A 26 13.62 -3.74 8.89
N SER A 27 13.33 -3.34 7.65
CA SER A 27 13.72 -2.02 7.11
C SER A 27 12.87 -0.85 7.63
N GLY A 28 11.88 -1.12 8.49
CA GLY A 28 11.00 -0.10 9.08
C GLY A 28 9.76 0.25 8.25
N LYS A 29 9.34 -0.61 7.30
CA LYS A 29 8.12 -0.41 6.47
C LYS A 29 6.86 -0.18 7.31
N SER A 30 6.49 -1.19 8.10
CA SER A 30 5.27 -1.18 8.94
C SER A 30 5.33 -0.08 10.00
N TYR A 31 6.52 0.16 10.57
CA TYR A 31 6.76 1.24 11.52
C TYR A 31 6.57 2.63 10.90
N PHE A 32 7.00 2.85 9.66
CA PHE A 32 6.75 4.12 8.99
C PHE A 32 5.26 4.29 8.63
N ALA A 33 4.61 3.24 8.17
CA ALA A 33 3.19 3.25 7.82
C ALA A 33 2.28 3.49 9.04
N SER A 34 2.65 2.97 10.23
CA SER A 34 1.85 3.12 11.46
C SER A 34 1.75 4.56 11.98
N TYR A 35 2.57 5.47 11.46
CA TYR A 35 2.55 6.87 11.81
C TYR A 35 1.63 7.73 10.97
N PHE A 36 1.06 7.18 9.89
CA PHE A 36 0.03 7.86 9.12
C PHE A 36 -1.22 8.09 9.98
N PRO A 37 -2.07 9.08 9.63
CA PRO A 37 -3.27 9.39 10.42
C PRO A 37 -4.20 8.18 10.54
N ASN A 38 -4.61 7.86 11.78
CA ASN A 38 -5.56 6.81 12.16
C ASN A 38 -5.49 5.56 11.27
N PRO A 39 -4.39 4.78 11.32
CA PRO A 39 -4.17 3.67 10.42
C PRO A 39 -4.92 2.42 10.86
N LEU A 40 -5.51 1.68 9.91
CA LEU A 40 -5.95 0.30 10.06
C LEU A 40 -5.02 -0.61 9.26
N VAL A 41 -4.42 -1.61 9.90
CA VAL A 41 -3.52 -2.56 9.25
C VAL A 41 -4.27 -3.84 8.88
N LEU A 42 -4.27 -4.21 7.60
CA LEU A 42 -4.64 -5.54 7.13
C LEU A 42 -3.39 -6.41 7.18
N ASN A 43 -3.25 -7.16 8.26
CA ASN A 43 -2.05 -7.94 8.52
C ASN A 43 -2.16 -9.34 7.91
N THR A 44 -1.13 -9.78 7.19
CA THR A 44 -1.02 -11.13 6.63
C THR A 44 -0.05 -12.01 7.42
N ASP A 45 0.88 -11.40 8.15
CA ASP A 45 1.79 -12.10 9.05
C ASP A 45 1.19 -12.17 10.47
N GLY A 46 1.75 -12.98 11.37
CA GLY A 46 1.24 -13.08 12.74
C GLY A 46 1.75 -11.97 13.68
N ASN A 47 2.38 -10.91 13.16
CA ASN A 47 3.15 -9.96 13.97
C ASN A 47 2.36 -8.72 14.43
N SER A 48 1.03 -8.74 14.30
CA SER A 48 0.16 -7.60 14.62
C SER A 48 0.27 -7.14 16.08
N GLU A 49 0.54 -8.06 17.01
CA GLU A 49 0.67 -7.77 18.44
C GLU A 49 1.88 -6.88 18.78
N GLN A 50 2.85 -6.75 17.88
CA GLN A 50 4.04 -5.91 18.07
C GLN A 50 3.84 -4.47 17.55
N GLY A 51 2.74 -4.21 16.83
CA GLY A 51 2.41 -2.91 16.25
C GLY A 51 1.60 -2.03 17.20
N SER A 52 1.70 -0.71 17.03
CA SER A 52 0.87 0.27 17.76
C SER A 52 -0.45 0.61 17.05
N ALA A 53 -0.63 0.15 15.82
CA ALA A 53 -1.80 0.43 15.01
C ALA A 53 -2.83 -0.71 15.14
N PRO A 54 -4.14 -0.40 15.16
CA PRO A 54 -5.17 -1.44 15.13
C PRO A 54 -5.06 -2.26 13.84
N SER A 55 -5.27 -3.57 13.96
CA SER A 55 -5.06 -4.51 12.86
C SER A 55 -6.16 -5.55 12.76
N ILE A 56 -6.40 -6.02 11.54
CA ILE A 56 -7.23 -7.19 11.24
C ILE A 56 -6.36 -8.23 10.55
N GLN A 57 -6.33 -9.45 11.10
CA GLN A 57 -5.62 -10.56 10.47
C GLN A 57 -6.40 -11.07 9.26
N ILE A 58 -5.75 -11.10 8.09
CA ILE A 58 -6.28 -11.72 6.88
C ILE A 58 -5.71 -13.13 6.76
N ARG A 59 -6.58 -14.12 6.57
CA ARG A 59 -6.19 -15.52 6.36
C ARG A 59 -7.28 -16.34 5.71
N ASN A 60 -6.88 -17.34 4.91
CA ASN A 60 -7.80 -18.39 4.49
C ASN A 60 -7.98 -19.40 5.64
N ILE A 61 -9.23 -19.76 5.97
CA ILE A 61 -9.54 -20.77 6.99
C ILE A 61 -10.30 -21.92 6.33
N ARG A 62 -9.84 -23.15 6.56
CA ARG A 62 -10.51 -24.37 6.10
C ARG A 62 -11.50 -24.87 7.16
N GLY A 63 -12.62 -25.42 6.71
CA GLY A 63 -13.56 -26.15 7.55
C GLY A 63 -13.10 -27.59 7.81
N GLU A 64 -13.86 -28.32 8.62
CA GLU A 64 -13.58 -29.73 8.96
C GLU A 64 -13.56 -30.65 7.73
N ASN A 65 -14.33 -30.30 6.70
CA ASN A 65 -14.37 -31.01 5.42
C ASN A 65 -13.24 -30.62 4.45
N GLY A 66 -12.28 -29.78 4.89
CA GLY A 66 -11.18 -29.28 4.06
C GLY A 66 -11.56 -28.16 3.08
N ALA A 67 -12.86 -27.83 2.94
CA ALA A 67 -13.34 -26.74 2.09
C ALA A 67 -13.05 -25.38 2.72
N LEU A 68 -13.06 -24.33 1.90
CA LEU A 68 -12.83 -22.96 2.35
C LEU A 68 -14.01 -22.47 3.21
N LYS A 69 -13.80 -22.34 4.52
CA LYS A 69 -14.79 -21.79 5.46
C LYS A 69 -14.74 -20.26 5.48
N GLN A 70 -13.55 -19.69 5.32
CA GLN A 70 -13.34 -18.24 5.28
C GLN A 70 -12.31 -17.93 4.19
N SER A 71 -12.72 -17.13 3.20
CA SER A 71 -11.86 -16.67 2.11
C SER A 71 -11.22 -15.33 2.44
N ALA A 72 -9.94 -15.15 2.11
CA ALA A 72 -9.30 -13.85 2.15
C ALA A 72 -10.00 -12.85 1.21
N ILE A 73 -10.45 -13.29 0.04
CA ILE A 73 -11.17 -12.43 -0.92
C ILE A 73 -12.42 -11.83 -0.25
N LYS A 74 -13.23 -12.68 0.39
CA LYS A 74 -14.44 -12.24 1.08
C LYS A 74 -14.14 -11.34 2.28
N GLN A 75 -13.11 -11.64 3.06
CA GLN A 75 -12.70 -10.76 4.18
C GLN A 75 -12.32 -9.37 3.70
N LEU A 76 -11.53 -9.28 2.62
CA LEU A 76 -11.12 -7.98 2.07
C LEU A 76 -12.34 -7.18 1.61
N ASP A 77 -13.29 -7.82 0.93
CA ASP A 77 -14.55 -7.21 0.50
C ASP A 77 -15.41 -6.72 1.68
N ASP A 78 -15.61 -7.57 2.69
CA ASP A 78 -16.38 -7.24 3.90
C ASP A 78 -15.72 -6.05 4.67
N ILE A 79 -14.38 -6.02 4.74
CA ILE A 79 -13.64 -4.94 5.40
C ILE A 79 -13.75 -3.63 4.62
N ILE A 80 -13.57 -3.65 3.30
CA ILE A 80 -13.72 -2.46 2.45
C ILE A 80 -15.16 -1.93 2.58
N THR A 81 -16.15 -2.82 2.54
CA THR A 81 -17.56 -2.46 2.74
C THR A 81 -17.77 -1.77 4.10
N ALA A 82 -17.21 -2.32 5.18
CA ALA A 82 -17.28 -1.71 6.50
C ALA A 82 -16.56 -0.33 6.55
N LEU A 83 -15.44 -0.17 5.84
CA LEU A 83 -14.75 1.12 5.72
C LEU A 83 -15.54 2.15 4.90
N GLN A 84 -16.37 1.72 3.95
CA GLN A 84 -17.26 2.61 3.20
C GLN A 84 -18.51 3.00 3.98
N VAL A 85 -19.11 2.04 4.69
CA VAL A 85 -20.44 2.19 5.29
C VAL A 85 -20.37 2.60 6.76
N ASP A 86 -19.51 1.96 7.56
CA ASP A 86 -19.50 2.12 9.01
C ASP A 86 -18.43 3.10 9.50
N ASN A 87 -17.29 3.18 8.81
CA ASN A 87 -16.26 4.14 9.19
C ASN A 87 -16.77 5.60 9.18
N PRO A 88 -17.53 6.10 8.18
CA PRO A 88 -18.05 7.46 8.21
C PRO A 88 -19.04 7.76 9.34
N LYS A 89 -19.63 6.72 9.96
CA LYS A 89 -20.54 6.85 11.11
C LYS A 89 -19.80 7.06 12.44
N ARG A 90 -18.49 6.79 12.49
CA ARG A 90 -17.64 7.01 13.68
C ARG A 90 -17.41 8.50 13.90
N SER A 91 -17.08 8.89 15.14
CA SER A 91 -16.63 10.25 15.44
C SER A 91 -15.34 10.57 14.66
N ALA A 92 -15.14 11.82 14.27
CA ALA A 92 -14.07 12.22 13.36
C ALA A 92 -12.65 11.86 13.85
N ASP A 93 -12.45 11.79 15.17
CA ASP A 93 -11.22 11.37 15.82
C ASP A 93 -11.00 9.84 15.80
N GLN A 94 -12.07 9.06 15.66
CA GLN A 94 -12.07 7.59 15.61
C GLN A 94 -12.23 7.01 14.20
N GLN A 95 -12.42 7.87 13.21
CA GLN A 95 -12.45 7.46 11.80
C GLN A 95 -11.06 7.00 11.37
N PHE A 96 -10.98 5.84 10.75
CA PHE A 96 -9.79 5.42 10.02
C PHE A 96 -9.56 6.37 8.85
N LYS A 97 -8.32 6.86 8.74
CA LYS A 97 -7.88 7.80 7.69
C LYS A 97 -6.81 7.19 6.79
N THR A 98 -6.31 6.01 7.15
CA THR A 98 -5.32 5.27 6.37
C THR A 98 -5.61 3.78 6.48
N ILE A 99 -5.58 3.06 5.37
CA ILE A 99 -5.54 1.60 5.34
C ILE A 99 -4.17 1.14 4.88
N VAL A 100 -3.58 0.19 5.60
CA VAL A 100 -2.25 -0.37 5.33
C VAL A 100 -2.38 -1.85 5.02
N ILE A 101 -1.89 -2.28 3.86
CA ILE A 101 -1.85 -3.68 3.44
C ILE A 101 -0.44 -4.20 3.70
N ASP A 102 -0.28 -5.07 4.70
CA ASP A 102 1.02 -5.56 5.18
C ASP A 102 1.02 -7.10 5.23
N VAL A 103 1.54 -7.82 4.23
CA VAL A 103 2.13 -7.37 2.95
C VAL A 103 1.30 -7.78 1.74
N ILE A 104 1.30 -6.95 0.69
CA ILE A 104 0.53 -7.20 -0.55
C ILE A 104 0.93 -8.49 -1.26
N ASP A 105 2.20 -8.90 -1.12
CA ASP A 105 2.71 -10.16 -1.65
C ASP A 105 1.92 -11.36 -1.11
N ASP A 106 1.61 -11.36 0.20
CA ASP A 106 0.88 -12.44 0.85
C ASP A 106 -0.60 -12.38 0.51
N ILE A 107 -1.18 -11.18 0.37
CA ILE A 107 -2.55 -11.02 -0.14
C ILE A 107 -2.68 -11.66 -1.53
N CYS A 108 -1.71 -11.46 -2.43
CA CYS A 108 -1.70 -12.16 -3.72
C CYS A 108 -1.68 -13.68 -3.52
N VAL A 109 -0.79 -14.22 -2.68
CA VAL A 109 -0.77 -15.67 -2.40
C VAL A 109 -2.11 -16.17 -1.83
N MET A 110 -2.74 -15.41 -0.94
CA MET A 110 -4.01 -15.78 -0.33
C MET A 110 -5.18 -15.74 -1.31
N ILE A 111 -5.21 -14.79 -2.25
CA ILE A 111 -6.19 -14.74 -3.34
C ILE A 111 -6.03 -15.98 -4.23
N GLU A 112 -4.80 -16.30 -4.63
CA GLU A 112 -4.49 -17.50 -5.42
C GLU A 112 -4.95 -18.78 -4.71
N GLN A 113 -4.59 -18.93 -3.44
CA GLN A 113 -5.02 -20.07 -2.61
C GLN A 113 -6.54 -20.16 -2.49
N ALA A 114 -7.24 -19.04 -2.31
CA ALA A 114 -8.70 -19.04 -2.20
C ALA A 114 -9.36 -19.56 -3.49
N ILE A 115 -8.86 -19.12 -4.66
CA ILE A 115 -9.35 -19.58 -5.97
C ILE A 115 -9.06 -21.07 -6.16
N CYS A 116 -7.84 -21.52 -5.87
CA CYS A 116 -7.47 -22.92 -6.00
C CYS A 116 -8.31 -23.83 -5.09
N LEU A 117 -8.54 -23.41 -3.83
CA LEU A 117 -9.35 -24.16 -2.87
C LEU A 117 -10.81 -24.26 -3.27
N ASP A 118 -11.40 -23.18 -3.79
CA ASP A 118 -12.78 -23.16 -4.27
C ASP A 118 -12.96 -24.06 -5.51
N ALA A 119 -11.96 -24.11 -6.38
CA ALA A 119 -11.95 -24.99 -7.56
C ALA A 119 -11.49 -26.44 -7.27
N GLY A 120 -11.04 -26.75 -6.06
CA GLY A 120 -10.53 -28.08 -5.71
C GLY A 120 -9.21 -28.48 -6.41
N VAL A 121 -8.38 -27.50 -6.77
CA VAL A 121 -7.11 -27.71 -7.50
C VAL A 121 -5.89 -27.21 -6.70
N GLN A 122 -4.68 -27.53 -7.16
CA GLN A 122 -3.44 -27.10 -6.50
C GLN A 122 -2.86 -25.82 -7.11
N ALA A 123 -3.00 -25.62 -8.42
CA ALA A 123 -2.48 -24.45 -9.12
C ALA A 123 -3.55 -23.77 -9.99
N LEU A 124 -3.40 -22.46 -10.21
CA LEU A 124 -4.30 -21.70 -11.10
C LEU A 124 -4.30 -22.25 -12.54
N SER A 125 -3.20 -22.85 -12.98
CA SER A 125 -3.06 -23.49 -14.30
C SER A 125 -3.94 -24.72 -14.48
N ASP A 126 -4.34 -25.37 -13.39
CA ASP A 126 -5.18 -26.58 -13.42
C ASP A 126 -6.65 -26.23 -13.71
N ILE A 127 -7.01 -24.94 -13.63
CA ILE A 127 -8.34 -24.46 -13.99
C ILE A 127 -8.39 -24.24 -15.52
N PRO A 128 -9.27 -24.96 -16.26
CA PRO A 128 -9.25 -24.99 -17.72
C PRO A 128 -9.32 -23.61 -18.40
N TYR A 129 -8.69 -23.53 -19.58
CA TYR A 129 -8.73 -22.36 -20.47
C TYR A 129 -8.21 -21.06 -19.83
N GLY A 130 -7.25 -21.15 -18.91
CA GLY A 130 -6.63 -19.99 -18.26
C GLY A 130 -7.57 -19.24 -17.30
N LYS A 131 -8.73 -19.81 -16.97
CA LYS A 131 -9.74 -19.19 -16.10
C LYS A 131 -9.19 -18.85 -14.72
N GLY A 132 -8.31 -19.68 -14.16
CA GLY A 132 -7.70 -19.41 -12.84
C GLY A 132 -6.92 -18.11 -12.79
N TYR A 133 -6.05 -17.87 -13.78
CA TYR A 133 -5.33 -16.60 -13.90
C TYR A 133 -6.26 -15.41 -14.16
N ALA A 134 -7.33 -15.60 -14.94
CA ALA A 134 -8.32 -14.55 -15.18
C ALA A 134 -9.03 -14.16 -13.87
N LEU A 135 -9.54 -15.13 -13.11
CA LEU A 135 -10.16 -14.92 -11.79
C LEU A 135 -9.23 -14.18 -10.83
N PHE A 136 -7.96 -14.60 -10.77
CA PHE A 136 -6.95 -13.94 -9.95
C PHE A 136 -6.78 -12.46 -10.33
N ASN A 137 -6.59 -12.17 -11.62
CA ASN A 137 -6.37 -10.80 -12.06
C ASN A 137 -7.60 -9.92 -11.78
N THR A 138 -8.81 -10.45 -11.99
CA THR A 138 -10.06 -9.75 -11.67
C THR A 138 -10.14 -9.46 -10.18
N ALA A 139 -9.88 -10.45 -9.31
CA ALA A 139 -9.94 -10.27 -7.86
C ALA A 139 -8.92 -9.22 -7.37
N LEU A 140 -7.68 -9.27 -7.87
CA LEU A 140 -6.65 -8.29 -7.50
C LEU A 140 -6.98 -6.88 -8.02
N GLN A 141 -7.48 -6.75 -9.26
CA GLN A 141 -7.87 -5.47 -9.83
C GLN A 141 -9.04 -4.86 -9.06
N GLN A 142 -10.06 -5.66 -8.75
CA GLN A 142 -11.22 -5.22 -7.98
C GLN A 142 -10.78 -4.72 -6.60
N PHE A 143 -9.96 -5.50 -5.89
CA PHE A 143 -9.41 -5.10 -4.59
C PHE A 143 -8.68 -3.75 -4.63
N VAL A 144 -7.79 -3.55 -5.60
CA VAL A 144 -7.03 -2.29 -5.74
C VAL A 144 -7.94 -1.11 -6.11
N MET A 145 -8.94 -1.34 -6.97
CA MET A 145 -9.90 -0.31 -7.38
C MET A 145 -10.81 0.11 -6.24
N ASP A 146 -11.28 -0.85 -5.43
CA ASP A 146 -12.14 -0.59 -4.29
C ASP A 146 -11.41 0.17 -3.19
N LEU A 147 -10.15 -0.19 -2.90
CA LEU A 147 -9.31 0.57 -1.99
C LEU A 147 -9.12 2.02 -2.45
N LYS A 148 -8.86 2.23 -3.74
CA LYS A 148 -8.70 3.57 -4.31
C LYS A 148 -9.97 4.40 -4.25
N ALA A 149 -11.14 3.77 -4.26
CA ALA A 149 -12.42 4.47 -4.15
C ALA A 149 -12.71 4.95 -2.72
N LEU A 150 -12.00 4.45 -1.71
CA LEU A 150 -12.15 4.89 -0.33
C LEU A 150 -11.65 6.34 -0.17
N PRO A 151 -12.35 7.20 0.60
CA PRO A 151 -11.93 8.57 0.87
C PRO A 151 -10.85 8.63 1.96
N MET A 152 -9.77 7.85 1.81
CA MET A 152 -8.69 7.73 2.79
C MET A 152 -7.36 7.41 2.10
N ASN A 153 -6.26 7.43 2.86
CA ASN A 153 -4.97 7.04 2.33
C ASN A 153 -4.87 5.51 2.22
N VAL A 154 -4.20 5.02 1.18
CA VAL A 154 -3.95 3.59 0.96
C VAL A 154 -2.46 3.36 0.91
N ILE A 155 -1.95 2.44 1.73
CA ILE A 155 -0.54 2.06 1.76
C ILE A 155 -0.42 0.58 1.45
N TYR A 156 0.32 0.26 0.40
CA TYR A 156 0.72 -1.11 0.09
C TYR A 156 2.14 -1.34 0.57
N ILE A 157 2.35 -2.34 1.42
CA ILE A 157 3.69 -2.76 1.85
C ILE A 157 4.09 -4.00 1.05
N SER A 158 5.29 -3.99 0.48
CA SER A 158 5.86 -5.12 -0.25
C SER A 158 7.27 -5.46 0.24
N ARG A 159 7.70 -6.70 0.03
CA ARG A 159 9.07 -7.15 0.34
C ARG A 159 10.03 -6.68 -0.76
N GLU A 160 11.32 -6.86 -0.53
CA GLU A 160 12.40 -6.51 -1.45
C GLU A 160 13.09 -7.76 -1.97
N LEU A 161 13.41 -7.77 -3.26
CA LEU A 161 14.35 -8.69 -3.87
C LEU A 161 15.67 -7.99 -4.11
N SER A 162 16.76 -8.71 -3.88
CA SER A 162 18.11 -8.33 -4.28
C SER A 162 18.53 -9.21 -5.46
N ILE A 163 18.83 -8.59 -6.60
CA ILE A 163 19.28 -9.28 -7.81
C ILE A 163 20.72 -8.89 -8.03
N THR A 164 21.63 -9.85 -7.92
CA THR A 164 23.05 -9.66 -8.23
C THR A 164 23.32 -10.16 -9.63
N ASP A 165 23.88 -9.28 -10.48
CA ASP A 165 24.36 -9.67 -11.80
C ASP A 165 25.70 -10.42 -11.65
N ASP A 166 25.72 -11.68 -12.06
CA ASP A 166 26.90 -12.55 -11.91
C ASP A 166 28.11 -12.09 -12.73
N ASN A 167 27.90 -11.32 -13.81
CA ASN A 167 28.98 -10.83 -14.67
C ASN A 167 29.57 -9.52 -14.15
N THR A 168 28.74 -8.62 -13.60
CA THR A 168 29.17 -7.28 -13.16
C THR A 168 29.37 -7.18 -11.65
N GLY A 169 28.84 -8.12 -10.87
CA GLY A 169 28.79 -8.08 -9.40
C GLY A 169 27.86 -7.01 -8.84
N VAL A 170 27.10 -6.30 -9.69
CA VAL A 170 26.21 -5.22 -9.26
C VAL A 170 24.92 -5.80 -8.70
N THR A 171 24.61 -5.48 -7.44
CA THR A 171 23.32 -5.78 -6.83
C THR A 171 22.33 -4.67 -7.07
N THR A 172 21.24 -5.00 -7.76
CA THR A 172 20.06 -4.16 -7.90
C THR A 172 18.98 -4.62 -6.93
N TYR A 173 18.03 -3.73 -6.62
CA TYR A 173 16.97 -4.01 -5.67
C TYR A 173 15.63 -3.57 -6.25
N GLU A 174 14.62 -4.40 -6.07
CA GLU A 174 13.26 -4.15 -6.56
C GLU A 174 12.20 -4.72 -5.61
N PRO A 175 10.94 -4.28 -5.70
CA PRO A 175 9.84 -4.93 -5.00
C PRO A 175 9.72 -6.41 -5.39
N SER A 176 9.40 -7.29 -4.44
CA SER A 176 9.24 -8.73 -4.71
C SER A 176 7.97 -9.09 -5.46
N LEU A 177 7.02 -8.16 -5.49
CA LEU A 177 5.76 -8.37 -6.17
C LEU A 177 5.99 -8.57 -7.67
N LYS A 178 5.46 -9.66 -8.24
CA LYS A 178 5.59 -9.97 -9.68
C LYS A 178 5.24 -8.73 -10.52
N THR A 179 6.03 -8.43 -11.55
CA THR A 179 5.91 -7.19 -12.35
C THR A 179 4.48 -6.90 -12.81
N LYS A 180 3.74 -7.94 -13.25
CA LYS A 180 2.33 -7.79 -13.66
C LYS A 180 1.44 -7.29 -12.53
N TYR A 181 1.61 -7.81 -11.31
CA TYR A 181 0.82 -7.44 -10.13
C TYR A 181 1.27 -6.08 -9.59
N TYR A 182 2.58 -5.84 -9.59
CA TYR A 182 3.14 -4.53 -9.27
C TYR A 182 2.55 -3.44 -10.15
N ASN A 183 2.42 -3.67 -11.47
CA ASN A 183 1.84 -2.67 -12.38
C ASN A 183 0.37 -2.35 -12.05
N ILE A 184 -0.41 -3.32 -11.58
CA ILE A 184 -1.80 -3.12 -11.16
C ILE A 184 -1.84 -2.24 -9.90
N VAL A 185 -1.02 -2.56 -8.89
CA VAL A 185 -0.98 -1.83 -7.61
C VAL A 185 -0.36 -0.44 -7.79
N ASN A 186 0.84 -0.37 -8.35
CA ASN A 186 1.61 0.86 -8.53
C ASN A 186 0.96 1.83 -9.52
N GLY A 187 0.22 1.34 -10.53
CA GLY A 187 -0.58 2.19 -11.42
C GLY A 187 -1.64 3.02 -10.69
N ASN A 188 -1.99 2.64 -9.46
CA ASN A 188 -2.91 3.36 -8.58
C ASN A 188 -2.20 4.12 -7.45
N CYS A 189 -0.87 4.07 -7.38
CA CYS A 189 -0.08 4.79 -6.39
C CYS A 189 0.33 6.19 -6.87
N ASP A 190 0.57 7.05 -5.89
CA ASP A 190 0.99 8.44 -6.04
C ASP A 190 2.48 8.61 -5.73
N VAL A 191 3.01 7.81 -4.81
CA VAL A 191 4.39 7.83 -4.34
C VAL A 191 4.89 6.40 -4.11
N VAL A 192 6.09 6.10 -4.60
CA VAL A 192 6.81 4.85 -4.32
C VAL A 192 7.99 5.15 -3.40
N ILE A 193 8.06 4.47 -2.25
CA ILE A 193 9.07 4.70 -1.22
C ILE A 193 9.81 3.38 -0.95
N ARG A 194 11.14 3.42 -1.04
CA ARG A 194 12.00 2.33 -0.56
C ARG A 194 12.49 2.66 0.84
N THR A 195 12.30 1.74 1.77
CA THR A 195 12.87 1.81 3.11
C THR A 195 14.15 0.99 3.19
N LYS A 196 15.15 1.49 3.91
CA LYS A 196 16.44 0.81 4.09
C LYS A 196 16.87 0.90 5.54
N LYS A 197 17.50 -0.16 6.04
CA LYS A 197 18.22 -0.18 7.31
C LYS A 197 19.71 -0.24 7.03
N ILE A 198 20.49 0.64 7.66
CA ILE A 198 21.95 0.65 7.60
C ILE A 198 22.49 0.46 9.02
N GLY A 199 23.43 -0.47 9.19
CA GLY A 199 23.97 -0.84 10.51
C GLY A 199 23.09 -1.87 11.24
N ASP A 200 23.58 -2.32 12.39
CA ASP A 200 23.06 -3.48 13.10
C ASP A 200 22.58 -3.17 14.51
N GLY A 201 21.65 -3.99 15.01
CA GLY A 201 21.08 -3.87 16.35
C GLY A 201 20.53 -2.47 16.63
N GLN A 202 20.91 -1.91 17.77
CA GLN A 202 20.49 -0.57 18.22
C GLN A 202 21.23 0.59 17.52
N ASN A 203 22.31 0.30 16.79
CA ASN A 203 23.09 1.30 16.05
C ASN A 203 22.58 1.49 14.61
N ALA A 204 21.39 0.95 14.31
CA ALA A 204 20.82 0.98 12.98
C ALA A 204 20.18 2.34 12.66
N SER A 205 20.46 2.83 11.46
CA SER A 205 19.79 3.99 10.87
C SER A 205 18.76 3.55 9.85
N TYR A 206 17.59 4.20 9.87
CA TYR A 206 16.47 3.90 8.98
C TYR A 206 16.30 5.03 7.96
N LEU A 207 16.42 4.69 6.69
CA LEU A 207 16.32 5.63 5.57
C LEU A 207 15.06 5.36 4.75
N ARG A 208 14.54 6.41 4.13
CA ARG A 208 13.37 6.39 3.25
C ARG A 208 13.71 7.15 1.98
N GLU A 209 13.65 6.49 0.84
CA GLU A 209 14.03 7.02 -0.46
C GLU A 209 12.83 6.97 -1.41
N VAL A 210 12.44 8.11 -1.97
CA VAL A 210 11.40 8.16 -3.01
C VAL A 210 11.96 7.63 -4.31
N LYS A 211 11.33 6.60 -4.86
CA LYS A 211 11.72 5.94 -6.12
C LYS A 211 10.91 6.42 -7.31
N ALA A 212 9.66 6.81 -7.10
CA ALA A 212 8.80 7.34 -8.13
C ALA A 212 7.72 8.26 -7.53
N LEU A 213 7.31 9.25 -8.32
CA LEU A 213 6.22 10.16 -8.03
C LEU A 213 5.29 10.23 -9.24
N ARG A 214 3.98 10.20 -9.00
CA ARG A 214 2.97 10.44 -10.04
C ARG A 214 3.07 11.85 -10.62
N THR A 215 3.41 12.81 -9.77
CA THR A 215 3.62 14.21 -10.14
C THR A 215 4.55 14.88 -9.13
N MET A 216 5.09 16.04 -9.47
CA MET A 216 5.86 16.84 -8.53
C MET A 216 4.90 17.51 -7.55
N TYR A 217 4.95 17.07 -6.29
CA TYR A 217 4.11 17.64 -5.23
C TYR A 217 4.72 18.91 -4.66
N ASN A 218 3.90 19.92 -4.47
CA ASN A 218 4.28 21.10 -3.69
C ASN A 218 3.92 20.85 -2.22
N PRO A 219 4.86 20.94 -1.27
CA PRO A 219 4.58 20.66 0.13
C PRO A 219 3.52 21.61 0.73
N ALA A 220 3.38 22.83 0.21
CA ALA A 220 2.35 23.77 0.63
C ALA A 220 0.91 23.37 0.23
N ASN A 221 0.75 22.40 -0.68
CA ASN A 221 -0.56 21.84 -1.04
C ASN A 221 -0.99 20.72 -0.09
N ILE A 222 -0.07 20.13 0.69
CA ILE A 222 -0.36 19.01 1.57
C ILE A 222 -1.00 19.55 2.85
N THR A 223 -2.30 19.27 3.02
CA THR A 223 -3.12 19.83 4.09
C THR A 223 -3.00 19.08 5.40
N ASP A 224 -2.70 17.78 5.35
CA ASP A 224 -2.46 16.99 6.56
C ASP A 224 -1.01 17.18 7.04
N HIS A 225 -0.86 17.84 8.18
CA HIS A 225 0.45 18.14 8.77
C HIS A 225 1.27 16.88 9.10
N ARG A 226 0.60 15.79 9.50
CA ARG A 226 1.29 14.54 9.83
C ARG A 226 1.83 13.88 8.58
N ILE A 227 1.02 13.83 7.51
CA ILE A 227 1.46 13.31 6.21
C ILE A 227 2.61 14.17 5.66
N LEU A 228 2.51 15.50 5.73
CA LEU A 228 3.59 16.39 5.31
C LEU A 228 4.90 16.07 6.05
N GLN A 229 4.88 15.96 7.37
CA GLN A 229 6.06 15.65 8.18
C GLN A 229 6.68 14.29 7.80
N LEU A 230 5.84 13.27 7.56
CA LEU A 230 6.30 11.95 7.14
C LEU A 230 6.98 12.02 5.77
N LEU A 231 6.39 12.76 4.83
CA LEU A 231 6.90 12.92 3.47
C LEU A 231 8.17 13.80 3.42
N GLU A 232 8.29 14.81 4.28
CA GLU A 232 9.52 15.59 4.48
C GLU A 232 10.69 14.71 4.96
N SER A 233 10.41 13.62 5.68
CA SER A 233 11.43 12.64 6.09
C SER A 233 11.90 11.71 4.98
N CYS A 234 11.26 11.73 3.80
CA CYS A 234 11.60 10.89 2.66
C CYS A 234 12.54 11.64 1.71
N SER A 235 13.76 11.11 1.55
CA SER A 235 14.73 11.65 0.60
C SER A 235 14.19 11.59 -0.83
N GLY A 236 14.29 12.71 -1.55
CA GLY A 236 13.78 12.84 -2.93
C GLY A 236 12.29 13.17 -3.06
N MET A 237 11.56 13.37 -1.95
CA MET A 237 10.14 13.71 -1.99
C MET A 237 9.87 15.14 -2.51
N PHE A 238 10.62 16.11 -2.00
CA PHE A 238 10.48 17.51 -2.37
C PHE A 238 11.81 18.07 -2.85
N LYS A 239 11.75 19.08 -3.73
CA LYS A 239 12.94 19.86 -4.08
C LYS A 239 13.35 20.71 -2.87
N LYS A 240 14.65 20.94 -2.72
CA LYS A 240 15.20 21.79 -1.65
C LYS A 240 14.58 23.19 -1.66
N GLU A 241 14.46 23.79 -2.84
CA GLU A 241 13.85 25.12 -3.03
C GLU A 241 12.39 25.19 -2.56
N ASP A 242 11.62 24.11 -2.71
CA ASP A 242 10.21 24.09 -2.30
C ASP A 242 10.08 24.02 -0.78
N LEU A 243 11.02 23.34 -0.11
CA LEU A 243 11.11 23.30 1.35
C LEU A 243 11.57 24.64 1.93
N GLU A 244 12.57 25.29 1.31
CA GLU A 244 13.05 26.62 1.72
C GLU A 244 11.92 27.66 1.62
N LYS A 245 11.15 27.66 0.52
CA LYS A 245 9.98 28.53 0.36
C LYS A 245 8.90 28.27 1.42
N LEU A 246 8.69 27.01 1.79
CA LEU A 246 7.73 26.66 2.84
C LEU A 246 8.19 27.18 4.21
N GLN A 247 9.48 27.07 4.53
CA GLN A 247 10.07 27.56 5.78
C GLN A 247 9.96 29.08 5.90
N GLN A 248 10.35 29.82 4.86
CA GLN A 248 10.22 31.29 4.82
C GLN A 248 8.76 31.75 5.04
N LYS A 249 7.79 31.00 4.51
CA LYS A 249 6.36 31.28 4.70
C LYS A 249 5.87 30.99 6.12
N LYS A 250 6.52 30.08 6.84
CA LYS A 250 6.24 29.79 8.26
C LYS A 250 6.84 30.87 9.17
N GLU A 251 8.02 31.39 8.84
CA GLU A 251 8.72 32.43 9.62
C GLU A 251 8.14 33.84 9.45
N SER A 252 7.42 34.07 8.35
CA SER A 252 6.76 35.36 8.04
C SER A 252 5.31 35.46 8.57
N LYS A 253 4.85 34.47 9.34
CA LYS A 253 3.53 34.43 9.98
C LYS A 253 3.66 34.43 11.49
#